data_AF-A0A8B6EAH5-F1
#
_entry.id   AF-A0A8B6EAH5-F1
#
_cell.length_a   1.000
_cell.length_b   1.000
_cell.length_c   1.000
_cell.angle_alpha   90.00
_cell.angle_beta   90.00
_cell.angle_gamma   90.00
#
_symmetry.space_group_name_H-M   'P 1'
#
loop_
_entity.id
_entity.type
_entity.pdbx_description
1 polymer ?
#
loop_
_entity_poly.entity_id
_entity_poly.type
_entity_poly.pdbx_seq_one_letter_code
_entity_poly.pdbx_strand_id
1 'polypeptide(L)'
;MRRRGQPPFSKPLRNPSQISPDGKRYNIKGRQVKYMFWKFDISMSIFTGPRLFDIQFKGQRIAYEISIQELTSFYSGYKPMEHYFNFFDVRLLLGLQSKYLEPGVDCPIDATYIGSYFVDRGSDIPIYNARSFCVLELNTAMPLRRHHSESSHRFYEGMVSVVLTVQTIITAGNYDYIMDYMFYQTGGIEVKQPKLLLISNNDIKDRFGNTPGYRILNTGLTHNIRPPGTGNELGISWSNYQVAITKRKESEPVSSSIYQHTNPEQPIVRFQDFIDDDENIVDQDIVAWITMGFYHIPTKEDLPMTHTPGTVQSFVLLPFNYFDENPAMSSRNAIRIDPIDVKGETKSVKVERYGVRKANACSCIPPKNYNDMVIMDDPCLVVQCL
;
A
#
# COMPACT_ATOMS: atom_id res chain seq x y z
N MET A 1 -25.79 0.69 -12.87
CA MET A 1 -25.72 0.76 -11.40
C MET A 1 -26.64 1.85 -10.83
N ARG A 2 -27.95 1.82 -11.09
CA ARG A 2 -28.87 2.80 -10.47
C ARG A 2 -29.15 2.39 -9.02
N ARG A 3 -29.29 3.36 -8.11
CA ARG A 3 -29.62 3.13 -6.69
C ARG A 3 -30.92 2.31 -6.56
N ARG A 4 -30.94 1.33 -5.66
CA ARG A 4 -32.09 0.45 -5.34
C ARG A 4 -32.20 0.29 -3.82
N GLY A 5 -33.38 -0.06 -3.32
CA GLY A 5 -33.63 -0.29 -1.88
C GLY A 5 -33.94 0.96 -1.06
N GLN A 6 -34.23 0.78 0.22
CA GLN A 6 -34.50 1.85 1.19
C GLN A 6 -33.18 2.47 1.68
N PRO A 7 -33.05 3.80 1.76
CA PRO A 7 -31.84 4.42 2.28
C PRO A 7 -31.68 4.14 3.78
N PRO A 8 -30.43 3.95 4.27
CA PRO A 8 -30.18 3.68 5.70
C PRO A 8 -30.47 4.89 6.59
N PHE A 9 -30.46 6.11 6.03
CA PHE A 9 -30.80 7.34 6.73
C PHE A 9 -31.97 8.05 6.04
N SER A 10 -32.89 8.60 6.84
CA SER A 10 -34.06 9.33 6.34
C SER A 10 -33.70 10.66 5.66
N LYS A 11 -32.56 11.26 6.04
CA LYS A 11 -31.99 12.45 5.40
C LYS A 11 -30.65 12.10 4.75
N PRO A 12 -30.38 12.55 3.51
CA PRO A 12 -29.06 12.41 2.91
C PRO A 12 -28.02 13.16 3.74
N LEU A 13 -27.01 12.44 4.21
CA LEU A 13 -25.86 13.00 4.91
C LEU A 13 -24.62 12.87 4.01
N ARG A 14 -23.69 13.82 4.13
CA ARG A 14 -22.39 13.72 3.45
C ARG A 14 -21.54 12.66 4.16
N ASN A 15 -20.71 11.96 3.39
CA ASN A 15 -19.69 11.08 3.96
C ASN A 15 -18.68 11.92 4.77
N PRO A 16 -18.05 11.33 5.80
CA PRO A 16 -16.87 11.92 6.42
C PRO A 16 -15.80 12.20 5.37
N SER A 17 -15.12 13.33 5.49
CA SER A 17 -14.05 13.75 4.58
C SER A 17 -12.75 13.95 5.35
N GLN A 18 -11.66 13.42 4.80
CA GLN A 18 -10.33 13.76 5.28
C GLN A 18 -9.91 15.14 4.77
N ILE A 19 -9.26 15.92 5.62
CA ILE A 19 -8.68 17.22 5.28
C ILE A 19 -7.24 17.32 5.80
N SER A 20 -6.42 18.10 5.10
CA SER A 20 -5.03 18.40 5.49
C SER A 20 -4.97 19.82 6.10
N PRO A 21 -5.09 20.00 7.42
CA PRO A 21 -5.30 21.32 8.04
C PRO A 21 -4.14 22.30 7.82
N ASP A 22 -2.90 21.79 7.79
CA ASP A 22 -1.68 22.58 7.54
C ASP A 22 -1.20 22.51 6.08
N GLY A 23 -2.07 22.05 5.17
CA GLY A 23 -1.69 21.74 3.79
C GLY A 23 -0.93 20.42 3.66
N LYS A 24 -0.31 20.20 2.49
CA LYS A 24 0.39 18.95 2.17
C LYS A 24 1.77 18.92 2.81
N ARG A 25 2.10 17.83 3.52
CA ARG A 25 3.43 17.65 4.15
C ARG A 25 4.38 16.77 3.33
N TYR A 26 4.03 16.56 2.07
CA TYR A 26 4.85 15.93 1.05
C TYR A 26 5.08 16.90 -0.12
N ASN A 27 6.13 16.64 -0.89
CA ASN A 27 6.47 17.42 -2.08
C ASN A 27 6.63 16.49 -3.29
N ILE A 28 6.10 16.92 -4.44
CA ILE A 28 6.17 16.18 -5.70
C ILE A 28 6.82 17.09 -6.74
N LYS A 29 7.90 16.64 -7.36
CA LYS A 29 8.57 17.36 -8.45
C LYS A 29 8.76 16.40 -9.63
N GLY A 30 7.98 16.62 -10.69
CA GLY A 30 7.91 15.67 -11.80
C GLY A 30 7.39 14.32 -11.30
N ARG A 31 8.23 13.29 -11.40
CA ARG A 31 7.92 11.93 -10.92
C ARG A 31 8.43 11.60 -9.52
N GLN A 32 9.24 12.50 -8.93
CA GLN A 32 9.85 12.28 -7.64
C GLN A 32 8.91 12.73 -6.52
N VAL A 33 8.73 11.86 -5.54
CA VAL A 33 7.96 12.11 -4.32
C VAL A 33 8.90 12.16 -3.12
N LYS A 34 8.71 13.16 -2.26
CA LYS A 34 9.40 13.29 -0.97
C LYS A 34 8.37 13.45 0.14
N TYR A 35 8.48 12.63 1.17
CA TYR A 35 7.59 12.68 2.34
C TYR A 35 8.34 12.31 3.60
N MET A 36 8.45 13.24 4.55
CA MET A 36 9.29 13.06 5.74
C MET A 36 10.71 12.62 5.35
N PHE A 37 11.11 11.40 5.72
CA PHE A 37 12.41 10.81 5.39
C PHE A 37 12.38 9.94 4.12
N TRP A 38 11.21 9.77 3.49
CA TRP A 38 11.02 9.04 2.25
C TRP A 38 11.36 9.88 1.03
N LYS A 39 12.01 9.23 0.07
CA LYS A 39 12.23 9.74 -1.29
C LYS A 39 12.13 8.56 -2.26
N PHE A 40 11.37 8.71 -3.34
CA PHE A 40 11.25 7.70 -4.39
C PHE A 40 10.73 8.34 -5.69
N ASP A 41 10.84 7.61 -6.79
CA ASP A 41 10.33 8.01 -8.11
C ASP A 41 9.17 7.08 -8.53
N ILE A 42 8.11 7.64 -9.09
CA ILE A 42 6.94 6.89 -9.60
C ILE A 42 7.02 6.77 -11.12
N SER A 43 6.61 5.62 -11.67
CA SER A 43 6.46 5.42 -13.11
C SER A 43 5.25 4.54 -13.42
N MET A 44 4.66 4.74 -14.60
CA MET A 44 3.69 3.81 -15.20
C MET A 44 4.32 3.13 -16.41
N SER A 45 4.58 1.83 -16.33
CA SER A 45 4.92 0.98 -17.47
C SER A 45 3.68 0.78 -18.33
N ILE A 46 3.80 0.95 -19.64
CA ILE A 46 2.70 0.62 -20.55
C ILE A 46 2.34 -0.87 -20.47
N PHE A 47 3.33 -1.75 -20.24
CA PHE A 47 3.15 -3.19 -20.24
C PHE A 47 2.62 -3.71 -18.89
N THR A 48 3.39 -3.45 -17.84
CA THR A 48 3.21 -4.08 -16.52
C THR A 48 2.50 -3.19 -15.50
N GLY A 49 2.25 -1.92 -15.83
CA GLY A 49 1.57 -0.99 -14.93
C GLY A 49 2.51 -0.27 -13.95
N PRO A 50 2.08 -0.02 -12.70
CA PRO A 50 2.78 0.90 -11.81
C PRO A 50 4.10 0.35 -11.28
N ARG A 51 5.07 1.27 -11.11
CA ARG A 51 6.40 0.99 -10.59
C ARG A 51 6.90 2.12 -9.72
N LEU A 52 7.66 1.74 -8.70
CA LEU A 52 8.38 2.64 -7.82
C LEU A 52 9.88 2.37 -7.95
N PHE A 53 10.68 3.42 -8.03
CA PHE A 53 12.13 3.33 -8.18
C PHE A 53 12.88 4.12 -7.11
N ASP A 54 14.12 3.70 -6.83
CA ASP A 54 15.06 4.35 -5.92
C ASP A 54 14.41 4.71 -4.57
N ILE A 55 13.78 3.73 -3.93
CA ILE A 55 13.05 3.94 -2.69
C ILE A 55 14.04 4.08 -1.55
N GLN A 56 14.10 5.29 -0.98
CA GLN A 56 15.02 5.66 0.08
C GLN A 56 14.28 6.07 1.34
N PHE A 57 14.85 5.74 2.50
CA PHE A 57 14.46 6.27 3.79
C PHE A 57 15.69 6.78 4.54
N LYS A 58 15.63 8.00 5.08
CA LYS A 58 16.77 8.67 5.74
C LYS A 58 18.03 8.71 4.86
N GLY A 59 17.86 8.83 3.55
CA GLY A 59 18.95 8.89 2.56
C GLY A 59 19.59 7.55 2.21
N GLN A 60 19.14 6.44 2.81
CA GLN A 60 19.58 5.09 2.49
C GLN A 60 18.56 4.41 1.58
N ARG A 61 19.04 3.73 0.52
CA ARG A 61 18.18 2.97 -0.39
C ARG A 61 17.76 1.66 0.27
N ILE A 62 16.45 1.41 0.26
CA ILE A 62 15.83 0.17 0.78
C ILE A 62 15.56 -0.79 -0.36
N ALA A 63 15.00 -0.28 -1.46
CA ALA A 63 14.66 -1.07 -2.65
C ALA A 63 14.98 -0.26 -3.91
N TYR A 64 15.58 -0.94 -4.89
CA TYR A 64 15.85 -0.34 -6.19
C TYR A 64 14.56 -0.17 -7.01
N GLU A 65 13.73 -1.22 -7.05
CA GLU A 65 12.47 -1.25 -7.77
C GLU A 65 11.42 -2.03 -6.96
N ILE A 66 10.18 -1.54 -6.96
CA ILE A 66 8.98 -2.33 -6.62
C ILE A 66 8.00 -2.15 -7.76
N SER A 67 7.62 -3.25 -8.43
CA SER A 67 6.79 -3.21 -9.62
C SER A 67 5.79 -4.36 -9.70
N ILE A 68 4.63 -4.09 -10.28
CA ILE A 68 3.73 -5.15 -10.72
C ILE A 68 4.35 -5.85 -11.92
N GLN A 69 4.20 -7.17 -11.97
CA GLN A 69 4.76 -8.02 -13.02
C GLN A 69 3.68 -8.66 -13.89
N GLU A 70 2.61 -9.14 -13.29
CA GLU A 70 1.46 -9.76 -13.97
C GLU A 70 0.22 -9.70 -13.09
N LEU A 71 -0.97 -9.73 -13.72
CA LEU A 71 -2.24 -9.98 -13.06
C LEU A 71 -2.97 -11.10 -13.81
N THR A 72 -3.39 -12.13 -13.11
CA THR A 72 -4.04 -13.29 -13.75
C THR A 72 -5.34 -13.67 -13.10
N SER A 73 -6.31 -14.07 -13.92
CA SER A 73 -7.59 -14.63 -13.48
C SER A 73 -7.82 -15.99 -14.13
N PHE A 74 -7.92 -17.03 -13.30
CA PHE A 74 -8.16 -18.41 -13.72
C PHE A 74 -9.57 -18.82 -13.34
N TYR A 75 -10.37 -19.21 -14.32
CA TYR A 75 -11.73 -19.66 -14.11
C TYR A 75 -11.84 -21.17 -14.19
N SER A 76 -12.89 -21.68 -13.54
CA SER A 76 -13.37 -23.04 -13.71
C SER A 76 -14.89 -22.99 -13.75
N GLY A 77 -15.50 -23.73 -14.66
CA GLY A 77 -16.95 -23.76 -14.82
C GLY A 77 -17.41 -25.00 -15.57
N TYR A 78 -18.71 -25.27 -15.49
CA TYR A 78 -19.30 -26.45 -16.14
C TYR A 78 -19.42 -26.27 -17.65
N LYS A 79 -19.51 -25.02 -18.14
CA LYS A 79 -19.57 -24.73 -19.57
C LYS A 79 -18.16 -24.80 -20.16
N PRO A 80 -18.01 -25.29 -21.40
CA PRO A 80 -16.72 -25.36 -22.07
C PRO A 80 -15.98 -24.02 -22.06
N MET A 81 -16.66 -22.92 -22.38
CA MET A 81 -16.03 -21.59 -22.41
C MET A 81 -15.46 -21.17 -21.05
N GLU A 82 -16.21 -21.40 -19.96
CA GLU A 82 -15.80 -21.05 -18.60
C GLU A 82 -14.62 -21.91 -18.11
N HIS A 83 -14.52 -23.15 -18.59
CA HIS A 83 -13.42 -24.07 -18.30
C HIS A 83 -12.07 -23.61 -18.89
N TYR A 84 -12.09 -22.84 -20.00
CA TYR A 84 -10.88 -22.41 -20.71
C TYR A 84 -10.46 -20.95 -20.43
N PHE A 85 -11.23 -20.19 -19.66
CA PHE A 85 -10.89 -18.80 -19.35
C PHE A 85 -9.71 -18.69 -18.37
N ASN A 86 -8.54 -18.41 -18.95
CA ASN A 86 -7.32 -18.07 -18.22
C ASN A 86 -6.81 -16.73 -18.78
N PHE A 87 -6.94 -15.66 -18.00
CA PHE A 87 -6.52 -14.32 -18.39
C PHE A 87 -5.15 -13.98 -17.81
N PHE A 88 -4.33 -13.38 -18.67
CA PHE A 88 -3.03 -12.81 -18.35
C PHE A 88 -3.12 -11.35 -18.78
N ASP A 89 -3.31 -10.44 -17.83
CA ASP A 89 -3.80 -9.11 -18.11
C ASP A 89 -2.69 -8.18 -18.61
N VAL A 90 -1.40 -8.53 -18.47
CA VAL A 90 -0.29 -7.83 -19.15
C VAL A 90 -0.50 -7.76 -20.67
N ARG A 91 -1.21 -8.73 -21.28
CA ARG A 91 -1.59 -8.67 -22.70
C ARG A 91 -2.40 -7.41 -23.06
N LEU A 92 -3.13 -6.86 -22.09
CA LEU A 92 -3.97 -5.67 -22.25
C LEU A 92 -3.19 -4.36 -22.09
N LEU A 93 -1.88 -4.45 -21.84
CA LEU A 93 -1.01 -3.30 -21.56
C LEU A 93 -1.52 -2.56 -20.31
N LEU A 94 -1.23 -3.10 -19.13
CA LEU A 94 -1.80 -2.66 -17.86
C LEU A 94 -1.69 -1.14 -17.62
N GLY A 95 -0.62 -0.51 -18.11
CA GLY A 95 -0.47 0.96 -18.04
C GLY A 95 -1.55 1.71 -18.83
N LEU A 96 -1.89 1.27 -20.05
CA LEU A 96 -3.01 1.84 -20.84
C LEU A 96 -4.37 1.66 -20.17
N GLN A 97 -4.47 0.68 -19.30
CA GLN A 97 -5.68 0.40 -18.54
C GLN A 97 -5.78 1.24 -17.25
N SER A 98 -4.78 2.08 -16.93
CA SER A 98 -4.92 3.09 -15.89
C SER A 98 -5.88 4.19 -16.35
N LYS A 99 -7.12 4.14 -15.86
CA LYS A 99 -8.17 5.13 -16.18
C LYS A 99 -8.06 6.34 -15.26
N TYR A 100 -8.92 7.34 -15.48
CA TYR A 100 -8.93 8.55 -14.66
C TYR A 100 -9.44 8.22 -13.25
N LEU A 101 -8.68 8.64 -12.22
CA LEU A 101 -9.13 8.58 -10.84
C LEU A 101 -10.11 9.73 -10.54
N GLU A 102 -11.27 9.41 -9.98
CA GLU A 102 -12.34 10.35 -9.66
C GLU A 102 -12.20 10.92 -8.23
N PRO A 103 -11.98 12.25 -8.06
CA PRO A 103 -11.84 12.87 -6.75
C PRO A 103 -13.10 12.73 -5.88
N GLY A 104 -12.91 12.32 -4.63
CA GLY A 104 -13.97 12.08 -3.65
C GLY A 104 -14.60 10.69 -3.74
N VAL A 105 -14.22 9.89 -4.74
CA VAL A 105 -14.65 8.48 -4.89
C VAL A 105 -13.44 7.57 -4.80
N ASP A 106 -12.53 7.64 -5.78
CA ASP A 106 -11.35 6.77 -5.84
C ASP A 106 -10.28 7.24 -4.86
N CYS A 107 -10.10 8.55 -4.74
CA CYS A 107 -9.16 9.17 -3.81
C CYS A 107 -9.81 10.35 -3.10
N PRO A 108 -9.36 10.76 -1.91
CA PRO A 108 -9.85 11.97 -1.25
C PRO A 108 -9.75 13.20 -2.15
N ILE A 109 -10.69 14.14 -1.98
CA ILE A 109 -10.80 15.33 -2.83
C ILE A 109 -9.54 16.21 -2.78
N ASP A 110 -8.84 16.20 -1.66
CA ASP A 110 -7.62 16.97 -1.46
C ASP A 110 -6.36 16.24 -1.96
N ALA A 111 -6.44 15.03 -2.51
CA ALA A 111 -5.28 14.29 -3.01
C ALA A 111 -4.58 15.02 -4.16
N THR A 112 -3.26 14.80 -4.31
CA THR A 112 -2.49 15.31 -5.45
C THR A 112 -2.46 14.27 -6.56
N TYR A 113 -2.87 14.65 -7.77
CA TYR A 113 -2.91 13.74 -8.91
C TYR A 113 -1.66 13.87 -9.77
N ILE A 114 -1.12 12.73 -10.22
CA ILE A 114 0.00 12.66 -11.15
C ILE A 114 -0.51 11.99 -12.43
N GLY A 115 -0.24 12.64 -13.57
CA GLY A 115 -0.60 12.12 -14.88
C GLY A 115 0.47 11.25 -15.52
N SER A 116 0.06 10.44 -16.49
CA SER A 116 0.94 9.60 -17.32
C SER A 116 0.64 9.81 -18.80
N TYR A 117 1.68 9.68 -19.62
CA TYR A 117 1.59 9.69 -21.08
C TYR A 117 1.73 8.28 -21.63
N PHE A 118 0.92 7.95 -22.62
CA PHE A 118 0.98 6.67 -23.30
C PHE A 118 0.93 6.86 -24.82
N VAL A 119 1.51 5.91 -25.55
CA VAL A 119 1.34 5.81 -27.00
C VAL A 119 0.72 4.46 -27.29
N ASP A 120 -0.48 4.47 -27.87
CA ASP A 120 -1.23 3.28 -28.26
C ASP A 120 -1.07 3.02 -29.77
N ARG A 121 -1.23 1.77 -30.21
CA ARG A 121 -1.03 1.34 -31.60
C ARG A 121 -1.90 2.08 -32.62
N GLY A 122 -3.03 2.65 -32.18
CA GLY A 122 -3.96 3.40 -33.03
C GLY A 122 -3.77 4.93 -33.03
N SER A 123 -2.77 5.47 -32.33
CA SER A 123 -2.58 6.91 -32.17
C SER A 123 -1.16 7.35 -32.50
N ASP A 124 -1.04 8.30 -33.42
CA ASP A 124 0.23 8.97 -33.76
C ASP A 124 0.63 10.05 -32.74
N ILE A 125 -0.21 10.30 -31.72
CA ILE A 125 -0.03 11.32 -30.70
C ILE A 125 -0.12 10.69 -29.30
N PRO A 126 0.71 11.12 -28.33
CA PRO A 126 0.61 10.61 -26.96
C PRO A 126 -0.75 10.93 -26.32
N ILE A 127 -1.37 9.92 -25.74
CA ILE A 127 -2.56 10.05 -24.90
C ILE A 127 -2.10 10.43 -23.49
N TYR A 128 -2.62 11.53 -22.96
CA TYR A 128 -2.32 11.98 -21.59
C TYR A 128 -3.50 11.66 -20.66
N ASN A 129 -3.27 10.80 -19.67
CA ASN A 129 -4.18 10.65 -18.54
C ASN A 129 -3.66 11.54 -17.40
N ALA A 130 -4.39 12.61 -17.08
CA ALA A 130 -3.99 13.57 -16.06
C ALA A 130 -4.07 13.06 -14.61
N ARG A 131 -4.73 11.92 -14.37
CA ARG A 131 -5.04 11.38 -13.04
C ARG A 131 -4.80 9.88 -12.98
N SER A 132 -3.60 9.44 -13.40
CA SER A 132 -3.22 8.02 -13.34
C SER A 132 -2.86 7.59 -11.92
N PHE A 133 -2.26 8.48 -11.13
CA PHE A 133 -1.99 8.25 -9.71
C PHE A 133 -2.64 9.33 -8.87
N CYS A 134 -2.99 8.99 -7.64
CA CYS A 134 -3.23 9.96 -6.59
C CYS A 134 -2.25 9.72 -5.43
N VAL A 135 -1.77 10.81 -4.85
CA VAL A 135 -0.85 10.83 -3.72
C VAL A 135 -1.48 11.62 -2.60
N LEU A 136 -1.54 11.02 -1.40
CA LEU A 136 -2.10 11.66 -0.23
C LEU A 136 -1.41 11.21 1.05
N GLU A 137 -1.52 12.01 2.11
CA GLU A 137 -1.33 11.53 3.48
C GLU A 137 -2.67 11.00 3.99
N LEU A 138 -2.71 9.76 4.46
CA LEU A 138 -3.89 9.11 5.01
C LEU A 138 -3.70 8.91 6.52
N ASN A 139 -4.64 9.41 7.32
CA ASN A 139 -4.74 9.01 8.72
C ASN A 139 -5.42 7.63 8.75
N THR A 140 -4.72 6.61 9.24
CA THR A 140 -5.25 5.24 9.22
C THR A 140 -6.31 4.98 10.31
N ALA A 141 -6.63 5.99 11.11
CA ALA A 141 -7.48 5.90 12.30
C ALA A 141 -6.96 4.88 13.34
N MET A 142 -5.69 4.49 13.26
CA MET A 142 -5.02 3.61 14.20
C MET A 142 -3.76 4.29 14.78
N PRO A 143 -3.42 4.05 16.05
CA PRO A 143 -2.15 4.50 16.59
C PRO A 143 -1.00 3.71 15.94
N LEU A 144 0.03 4.42 15.48
CA LEU A 144 1.31 3.82 15.06
C LEU A 144 2.02 3.16 16.25
N ARG A 145 1.95 3.82 17.40
CA ARG A 145 2.41 3.34 18.69
C ARG A 145 1.59 4.00 19.79
N ARG A 146 1.29 3.27 20.85
CA ARG A 146 0.74 3.83 22.08
C ARG A 146 1.13 3.01 23.29
N HIS A 147 1.34 3.68 24.41
CA HIS A 147 1.52 3.05 25.72
C HIS A 147 0.73 3.85 26.76
N HIS A 148 0.11 3.14 27.70
CA HIS A 148 -0.55 3.73 28.86
C HIS A 148 0.01 3.01 30.08
N SER A 149 0.79 3.73 30.87
CA SER A 149 1.39 3.22 32.09
C SER A 149 0.52 3.66 33.27
N GLU A 150 0.06 2.67 34.04
CA GLU A 150 -0.59 2.79 35.34
C GLU A 150 0.38 2.46 36.48
N SER A 151 1.66 2.26 36.16
CA SER A 151 2.69 1.78 37.08
C SER A 151 3.29 2.91 37.93
N SER A 152 4.48 2.72 38.51
CA SER A 152 5.16 3.70 39.38
C SER A 152 5.29 5.09 38.78
N HIS A 153 5.35 5.18 37.44
CA HIS A 153 5.24 6.43 36.69
C HIS A 153 4.02 6.33 35.78
N ARG A 154 2.98 7.09 36.11
CA ARG A 154 1.75 7.16 35.31
C ARG A 154 1.95 8.10 34.13
N PHE A 155 1.66 7.63 32.92
CA PHE A 155 1.67 8.47 31.72
C PHE A 155 0.94 7.78 30.57
N TYR A 156 0.45 8.59 29.63
CA TYR A 156 0.02 8.12 28.31
C TYR A 156 0.95 8.72 27.25
N GLU A 157 1.41 7.89 26.32
CA GLU A 157 2.08 8.37 25.12
C GLU A 157 1.52 7.66 23.90
N GLY A 158 1.15 8.42 22.88
CA GLY A 158 0.56 7.89 21.66
C GLY A 158 0.98 8.70 20.44
N MET A 159 1.07 8.02 19.31
CA MET A 159 1.28 8.64 18.01
C MET A 159 0.35 7.98 17.01
N VAL A 160 -0.45 8.79 16.31
CA VAL A 160 -1.36 8.33 15.25
C VAL A 160 -0.53 7.91 14.03
N SER A 161 -0.95 6.83 13.37
CA SER A 161 -0.35 6.40 12.11
C SER A 161 -0.89 7.26 10.96
N VAL A 162 0.00 8.11 10.42
CA VAL A 162 -0.26 8.87 9.19
C VAL A 162 0.72 8.42 8.13
N VAL A 163 0.19 7.80 7.09
CA VAL A 163 0.98 7.18 6.02
C VAL A 163 0.85 7.99 4.74
N LEU A 164 1.91 8.03 3.94
CA LEU A 164 1.76 8.49 2.55
C LEU A 164 1.25 7.32 1.72
N THR A 165 0.14 7.51 1.03
CA THR A 165 -0.41 6.52 0.10
C THR A 165 -0.26 7.03 -1.32
N VAL A 166 0.35 6.22 -2.17
CA VAL A 166 0.31 6.36 -3.63
C VAL A 166 -0.65 5.30 -4.14
N GLN A 167 -1.77 5.72 -4.73
CA GLN A 167 -2.79 4.82 -5.25
C GLN A 167 -2.93 4.98 -6.76
N THR A 168 -3.15 3.86 -7.43
CA THR A 168 -3.55 3.78 -8.84
C THR A 168 -4.60 2.69 -9.00
N ILE A 169 -5.43 2.81 -10.04
CA ILE A 169 -6.43 1.81 -10.39
C ILE A 169 -6.19 1.39 -11.83
N ILE A 170 -6.18 0.07 -12.06
CA ILE A 170 -6.11 -0.52 -13.40
C ILE A 170 -7.45 -1.20 -13.71
N THR A 171 -8.13 -0.74 -14.76
CA THR A 171 -9.40 -1.32 -15.21
C THR A 171 -9.16 -2.25 -16.40
N ALA A 172 -9.00 -3.54 -16.12
CA ALA A 172 -8.75 -4.57 -17.13
C ALA A 172 -10.06 -5.33 -17.43
N GLY A 173 -10.68 -5.01 -18.57
CA GLY A 173 -11.97 -5.62 -18.92
C GLY A 173 -13.06 -5.26 -17.91
N ASN A 174 -13.53 -6.25 -17.16
CA ASN A 174 -14.56 -6.10 -16.11
C ASN A 174 -13.98 -5.98 -14.69
N TYR A 175 -12.66 -5.96 -14.53
CA TYR A 175 -11.98 -5.88 -13.24
C TYR A 175 -11.41 -4.48 -13.01
N ASP A 176 -11.58 -3.98 -11.78
CA ASP A 176 -10.91 -2.77 -11.28
C ASP A 176 -9.92 -3.17 -10.18
N TYR A 177 -8.64 -3.16 -10.50
CA TYR A 177 -7.56 -3.48 -9.56
C TYR A 177 -7.07 -2.20 -8.89
N ILE A 178 -7.34 -2.08 -7.59
CA ILE A 178 -6.86 -0.95 -6.76
C ILE A 178 -5.52 -1.33 -6.15
N MET A 179 -4.50 -0.51 -6.37
CA MET A 179 -3.14 -0.74 -5.89
C MET A 179 -2.70 0.42 -4.99
N ASP A 180 -2.46 0.10 -3.72
CA ASP A 180 -2.00 1.04 -2.71
C ASP A 180 -0.54 0.74 -2.34
N TYR A 181 0.33 1.74 -2.48
CA TYR A 181 1.66 1.74 -1.87
C TYR A 181 1.65 2.68 -0.68
N MET A 182 1.77 2.13 0.54
CA MET A 182 1.67 2.89 1.79
C MET A 182 3.03 2.99 2.47
N PHE A 183 3.51 4.20 2.70
CA PHE A 183 4.81 4.49 3.31
C PHE A 183 4.64 4.96 4.76
N TYR A 184 5.16 4.15 5.68
CA TYR A 184 5.02 4.36 7.12
C TYR A 184 6.13 5.23 7.70
N GLN A 185 5.81 5.92 8.79
CA GLN A 185 6.72 6.81 9.50
C GLN A 185 7.87 6.04 10.18
N THR A 186 7.73 4.72 10.33
CA THR A 186 8.73 3.80 10.88
C THR A 186 9.77 3.33 9.85
N GLY A 187 9.67 3.74 8.58
CA GLY A 187 10.51 3.21 7.51
C GLY A 187 9.98 1.92 6.88
N GLY A 188 8.73 1.53 7.19
CA GLY A 188 8.04 0.41 6.56
C GLY A 188 7.27 0.80 5.29
N ILE A 189 7.13 -0.15 4.36
CA ILE A 189 6.32 -0.02 3.13
C ILE A 189 5.26 -1.11 3.18
N GLU A 190 4.02 -0.81 2.88
CA GLU A 190 2.94 -1.79 2.79
C GLU A 190 2.27 -1.76 1.42
N VAL A 191 2.04 -2.98 0.95
CA VAL A 191 0.98 -3.41 0.07
C VAL A 191 0.16 -4.38 0.98
N LYS A 192 -1.16 -4.27 1.17
CA LYS A 192 -1.91 -4.49 2.46
C LYS A 192 -1.98 -5.81 3.33
N GLN A 193 -0.99 -6.23 4.16
CA GLN A 193 -0.95 -7.31 5.23
C GLN A 193 -0.10 -8.64 5.09
N PRO A 194 0.25 -9.40 6.20
CA PRO A 194 1.47 -10.27 6.21
C PRO A 194 1.60 -11.73 6.80
N LYS A 195 2.64 -12.47 6.32
CA LYS A 195 3.36 -13.68 6.83
C LYS A 195 4.89 -13.57 6.59
N LEU A 196 5.72 -14.07 7.50
CA LEU A 196 7.14 -13.67 7.72
C LEU A 196 8.23 -14.31 6.83
N LEU A 197 9.08 -13.48 6.22
CA LEU A 197 10.40 -13.77 5.63
C LEU A 197 11.39 -12.61 5.93
N LEU A 198 12.70 -12.85 5.98
CA LEU A 198 13.72 -11.84 6.32
C LEU A 198 14.80 -11.74 5.23
N ILE A 199 15.07 -10.53 4.74
CA ILE A 199 16.21 -10.18 3.89
C ILE A 199 17.20 -9.39 4.73
N SER A 200 18.47 -9.76 4.75
CA SER A 200 19.51 -9.11 5.56
C SER A 200 20.83 -8.96 4.81
N ASN A 201 21.63 -7.97 5.18
CA ASN A 201 22.99 -7.78 4.65
C ASN A 201 24.02 -8.17 5.71
N ASN A 202 24.71 -9.30 5.53
CA ASN A 202 25.63 -9.87 6.52
C ASN A 202 26.95 -9.10 6.70
N ASP A 203 27.34 -8.27 5.73
CA ASP A 203 28.58 -7.50 5.75
C ASP A 203 28.55 -6.34 6.77
N ILE A 204 27.36 -5.96 7.20
CA ILE A 204 27.13 -4.83 8.11
C ILE A 204 26.62 -5.36 9.44
N LYS A 205 27.14 -4.82 10.54
CA LYS A 205 26.65 -5.08 11.89
C LYS A 205 26.22 -3.78 12.54
N ASP A 206 25.09 -3.81 13.25
CA ASP A 206 24.69 -2.70 14.10
C ASP A 206 25.58 -2.60 15.35
N ARG A 207 25.39 -1.55 16.15
CA ARG A 207 26.14 -1.33 17.41
C ARG A 207 25.98 -2.43 18.46
N PHE A 208 25.00 -3.32 18.29
CA PHE A 208 24.69 -4.45 19.17
C PHE A 208 25.13 -5.79 18.57
N GLY A 209 25.76 -5.80 17.40
CA GLY A 209 26.22 -7.00 16.70
C GLY A 209 25.16 -7.70 15.86
N ASN A 210 23.97 -7.12 15.67
CA ASN A 210 22.92 -7.69 14.83
C ASN A 210 23.16 -7.37 13.35
N THR A 211 22.66 -8.25 12.48
CA THR A 211 22.63 -8.00 11.03
C THR A 211 21.41 -7.12 10.68
N PRO A 212 21.60 -5.96 10.03
CA PRO A 212 20.49 -5.13 9.57
C PRO A 212 19.76 -5.80 8.39
N GLY A 213 18.44 -5.68 8.37
CA GLY A 213 17.62 -6.27 7.33
C GLY A 213 16.23 -5.66 7.20
N TYR A 214 15.51 -6.10 6.17
CA TYR A 214 14.09 -5.84 5.96
C TYR A 214 13.33 -7.16 5.91
N ARG A 215 12.25 -7.26 6.69
CA ARG A 215 11.36 -8.43 6.64
C ARG A 215 10.24 -8.21 5.64
N ILE A 216 9.99 -9.23 4.81
CA ILE A 216 8.83 -9.36 3.94
C ILE A 216 7.73 -10.06 4.71
N LEU A 217 6.53 -9.54 4.55
CA LEU A 217 5.40 -9.86 5.38
C LEU A 217 4.20 -10.05 4.42
N ASN A 218 3.93 -11.25 3.87
CA ASN A 218 2.89 -11.55 2.83
C ASN A 218 1.60 -12.26 3.36
N THR A 219 0.39 -11.68 3.27
CA THR A 219 -0.89 -12.37 3.61
C THR A 219 -1.60 -13.01 2.43
N GLY A 220 -1.11 -12.81 1.21
CA GLY A 220 -1.72 -13.39 0.02
C GLY A 220 -1.83 -14.91 0.12
N LEU A 221 -3.07 -15.43 0.06
CA LEU A 221 -3.31 -16.85 -0.08
C LEU A 221 -3.18 -17.23 -1.55
N THR A 222 -1.98 -17.64 -1.95
CA THR A 222 -1.79 -18.37 -3.19
C THR A 222 -1.33 -19.79 -2.88
N HIS A 223 -2.06 -20.74 -3.44
CA HIS A 223 -1.68 -22.14 -3.61
C HIS A 223 -1.60 -22.38 -5.11
N ASN A 224 -0.79 -23.34 -5.56
CA ASN A 224 -0.69 -23.74 -6.97
C ASN A 224 -2.07 -23.79 -7.61
N ILE A 225 -2.26 -22.93 -8.61
CA ILE A 225 -3.51 -22.83 -9.39
C ILE A 225 -3.66 -24.07 -10.27
N ARG A 226 -2.53 -24.63 -10.73
CA ARG A 226 -2.44 -25.84 -11.55
C ARG A 226 -1.24 -26.70 -11.11
N PRO A 227 -1.25 -28.01 -11.38
CA PRO A 227 -0.07 -28.84 -11.17
C PRO A 227 1.13 -28.33 -12.00
N PRO A 228 2.35 -28.28 -11.42
CA PRO A 228 3.54 -27.85 -12.15
C PRO A 228 3.77 -28.67 -13.43
N GLY A 229 4.18 -27.99 -14.50
CA GLY A 229 4.48 -28.59 -15.81
C GLY A 229 3.27 -28.92 -16.67
N THR A 230 2.06 -28.47 -16.32
CA THR A 230 0.83 -28.84 -17.03
C THR A 230 0.17 -27.67 -17.78
N GLY A 231 0.02 -27.83 -19.10
CA GLY A 231 -0.66 -26.86 -19.98
C GLY A 231 -0.15 -25.44 -19.76
N ASN A 232 -1.10 -24.53 -19.47
CA ASN A 232 -0.83 -23.10 -19.29
C ASN A 232 -0.04 -22.75 -18.01
N GLU A 233 0.26 -23.71 -17.13
CA GLU A 233 1.04 -23.48 -15.91
C GLU A 233 2.45 -22.97 -16.22
N LEU A 234 3.07 -23.41 -17.32
CA LEU A 234 4.41 -22.98 -17.71
C LEU A 234 4.52 -21.44 -17.82
N GLY A 235 3.44 -20.80 -18.28
CA GLY A 235 3.30 -19.36 -18.39
C GLY A 235 3.04 -18.61 -17.07
N ILE A 236 2.73 -19.32 -16.00
CA ILE A 236 2.53 -18.79 -14.65
C ILE A 236 3.38 -19.52 -13.62
N SER A 237 4.56 -20.00 -13.99
CA SER A 237 5.42 -20.75 -13.05
C SER A 237 5.77 -19.96 -11.77
N TRP A 238 5.74 -18.62 -11.82
CA TRP A 238 5.83 -17.75 -10.64
C TRP A 238 4.70 -17.99 -9.61
N SER A 239 3.53 -18.46 -10.06
CA SER A 239 2.37 -18.73 -9.20
C SER A 239 2.58 -19.91 -8.26
N ASN A 240 3.61 -20.74 -8.50
CA ASN A 240 3.96 -21.84 -7.61
C ASN A 240 4.66 -21.37 -6.32
N TYR A 241 5.08 -20.11 -6.29
CA TYR A 241 5.87 -19.55 -5.21
C TYR A 241 5.08 -18.43 -4.54
N GLN A 242 4.84 -18.55 -3.24
CA GLN A 242 4.34 -17.41 -2.44
C GLN A 242 5.37 -16.29 -2.43
N VAL A 243 6.64 -16.67 -2.26
CA VAL A 243 7.80 -15.80 -2.44
C VAL A 243 8.93 -16.64 -3.03
N ALA A 244 9.62 -16.10 -4.02
CA ALA A 244 10.87 -16.64 -4.57
C ALA A 244 11.96 -15.56 -4.51
N ILE A 245 13.19 -15.97 -4.21
CA ILE A 245 14.35 -15.07 -4.17
C ILE A 245 15.32 -15.53 -5.26
N THR A 246 15.69 -14.64 -6.17
CA THR A 246 16.66 -14.91 -7.23
C THR A 246 17.79 -13.90 -7.17
N LYS A 247 18.93 -14.25 -7.78
CA LYS A 247 19.99 -13.27 -8.04
C LYS A 247 19.56 -12.32 -9.15
N ARG A 248 19.81 -11.03 -8.97
CA ARG A 248 19.45 -9.99 -9.93
C ARG A 248 20.28 -10.13 -11.21
N LYS A 249 19.60 -10.24 -12.36
CA LYS A 249 20.20 -10.30 -13.70
C LYS A 249 19.50 -9.33 -14.65
N GLU A 250 20.26 -8.66 -15.52
CA GLU A 250 19.68 -7.80 -16.58
C GLU A 250 18.91 -8.61 -17.64
N SER A 251 19.25 -9.90 -17.79
CA SER A 251 18.55 -10.85 -18.66
C SER A 251 17.21 -11.32 -18.11
N GLU A 252 16.90 -11.04 -16.84
CA GLU A 252 15.66 -11.46 -16.16
C GLU A 252 14.88 -10.23 -15.65
N PRO A 253 14.52 -9.28 -16.52
CA PRO A 253 13.94 -8.01 -16.08
C PRO A 253 12.47 -8.10 -15.67
N VAL A 254 11.77 -9.16 -16.07
CA VAL A 254 10.34 -9.36 -15.83
C VAL A 254 10.02 -10.84 -15.63
N SER A 255 8.95 -11.15 -14.88
CA SER A 255 8.49 -12.54 -14.66
C SER A 255 7.36 -12.99 -15.61
N SER A 256 6.89 -12.11 -16.50
CA SER A 256 5.85 -12.40 -17.50
C SER A 256 6.09 -11.60 -18.79
N SER A 257 5.20 -11.76 -19.78
CA SER A 257 5.29 -11.14 -21.09
C SER A 257 3.92 -10.79 -21.66
N ILE A 258 3.84 -9.78 -22.53
CA ILE A 258 2.62 -9.46 -23.28
C ILE A 258 2.15 -10.60 -24.20
N TYR A 259 3.06 -11.51 -24.55
CA TYR A 259 2.78 -12.67 -25.40
C TYR A 259 2.32 -13.89 -24.60
N GLN A 260 2.35 -13.80 -23.27
CA GLN A 260 2.12 -14.91 -22.35
C GLN A 260 0.72 -15.51 -22.52
N HIS A 261 -0.27 -14.66 -22.77
CA HIS A 261 -1.65 -15.09 -23.01
C HIS A 261 -1.82 -15.91 -24.30
N THR A 262 -1.05 -15.61 -25.34
CA THR A 262 -1.25 -16.21 -26.67
C THR A 262 -0.67 -17.62 -26.75
N ASN A 263 0.47 -17.86 -26.09
CA ASN A 263 1.12 -19.16 -26.08
C ASN A 263 1.68 -19.50 -24.69
N PRO A 264 0.81 -19.79 -23.71
CA PRO A 264 1.24 -20.05 -22.33
C PRO A 264 1.94 -21.40 -22.15
N GLU A 265 1.81 -22.33 -23.08
CA GLU A 265 2.50 -23.64 -23.05
C GLU A 265 3.94 -23.55 -23.56
N GLN A 266 4.26 -22.53 -24.35
CA GLN A 266 5.62 -22.20 -24.79
C GLN A 266 5.88 -20.71 -24.50
N PRO A 267 5.97 -20.35 -23.21
CA PRO A 267 6.15 -18.97 -22.79
C PRO A 267 7.48 -18.41 -23.30
N ILE A 268 7.49 -17.12 -23.66
CA ILE A 268 8.74 -16.40 -23.94
C ILE A 268 9.52 -16.16 -22.65
N VAL A 269 8.82 -15.97 -21.53
CA VAL A 269 9.40 -15.80 -20.20
C VAL A 269 8.84 -16.90 -19.31
N ARG A 270 9.68 -17.88 -18.96
CA ARG A 270 9.33 -18.95 -18.02
C ARG A 270 10.02 -18.65 -16.69
N PHE A 271 9.27 -18.18 -15.71
CA PHE A 271 9.83 -17.81 -14.40
C PHE A 271 10.60 -18.94 -13.71
N GLN A 272 10.21 -20.20 -13.93
CA GLN A 272 10.94 -21.36 -13.43
C GLN A 272 12.42 -21.38 -13.84
N ASP A 273 12.78 -20.80 -14.99
CA ASP A 273 14.17 -20.69 -15.45
C ASP A 273 15.04 -19.88 -14.49
N PHE A 274 14.45 -18.94 -13.75
CA PHE A 274 15.18 -18.08 -12.81
C PHE A 274 15.51 -18.81 -11.49
N ILE A 275 14.92 -19.99 -11.30
CA ILE A 275 15.06 -20.83 -10.10
C ILE A 275 15.87 -22.09 -10.42
N ASP A 276 15.68 -22.66 -11.62
CA ASP A 276 16.32 -23.91 -12.05
C ASP A 276 17.85 -23.82 -12.17
N ASP A 277 18.41 -22.61 -12.24
CA ASP A 277 19.85 -22.39 -12.32
C ASP A 277 20.59 -22.52 -10.97
N ASP A 278 19.84 -22.65 -9.85
CA ASP A 278 20.33 -22.90 -8.49
C ASP A 278 21.50 -21.98 -8.10
N GLU A 279 21.43 -20.71 -8.51
CA GLU A 279 22.48 -19.73 -8.21
C GLU A 279 22.57 -19.45 -6.70
N ASN A 280 23.80 -19.31 -6.19
CA ASN A 280 24.01 -18.83 -4.83
C ASN A 280 23.44 -17.41 -4.66
N ILE A 281 22.59 -17.23 -3.66
CA ILE A 281 21.97 -15.94 -3.29
C ILE A 281 22.62 -15.27 -2.06
N VAL A 282 23.59 -15.93 -1.42
CA VAL A 282 24.29 -15.37 -0.25
C VAL A 282 25.19 -14.21 -0.69
N ASP A 283 24.98 -13.05 -0.05
CA ASP A 283 25.71 -11.80 -0.26
C ASP A 283 25.76 -11.38 -1.75
N GLN A 284 24.64 -11.57 -2.46
CA GLN A 284 24.44 -11.13 -3.83
C GLN A 284 23.45 -9.95 -3.94
N ASP A 285 23.41 -9.32 -5.11
CA ASP A 285 22.26 -8.50 -5.51
C ASP A 285 21.08 -9.43 -5.77
N ILE A 286 20.00 -9.29 -5.02
CA ILE A 286 18.86 -10.21 -5.01
C ILE A 286 17.55 -9.51 -5.36
N VAL A 287 16.63 -10.26 -5.95
CA VAL A 287 15.26 -9.85 -6.24
C VAL A 287 14.30 -10.76 -5.50
N ALA A 288 13.32 -10.17 -4.82
CA ALA A 288 12.21 -10.90 -4.21
C ALA A 288 10.97 -10.81 -5.10
N TRP A 289 10.50 -11.97 -5.56
CA TRP A 289 9.29 -12.13 -6.36
C TRP A 289 8.16 -12.57 -5.44
N ILE A 290 7.12 -11.76 -5.30
CA ILE A 290 6.04 -11.97 -4.33
C ILE A 290 4.75 -12.26 -5.10
N THR A 291 4.17 -13.43 -4.87
CA THR A 291 2.87 -13.80 -5.42
C THR A 291 1.81 -13.67 -4.35
N MET A 292 0.67 -13.09 -4.74
CA MET A 292 -0.49 -12.89 -3.87
C MET A 292 -1.75 -13.19 -4.68
N GLY A 293 -2.78 -13.70 -4.02
CA GLY A 293 -4.03 -14.05 -4.67
C GLY A 293 -5.08 -14.51 -3.67
N PHE A 294 -6.24 -14.90 -4.19
CA PHE A 294 -7.32 -15.52 -3.43
C PHE A 294 -8.22 -16.33 -4.37
N TYR A 295 -8.98 -17.27 -3.81
CA TYR A 295 -10.08 -17.92 -4.51
C TYR A 295 -11.34 -17.07 -4.41
N HIS A 296 -11.93 -16.70 -5.55
CA HIS A 296 -13.20 -16.00 -5.61
C HIS A 296 -14.30 -16.95 -6.07
N ILE A 297 -15.20 -17.31 -5.15
CA ILE A 297 -16.46 -17.98 -5.47
C ILE A 297 -17.54 -16.90 -5.47
N PRO A 298 -18.02 -16.44 -6.64
CA PRO A 298 -18.93 -15.31 -6.68
C PRO A 298 -20.24 -15.58 -5.94
N THR A 299 -20.72 -14.59 -5.18
CA THR A 299 -22.00 -14.66 -4.47
C THR A 299 -22.99 -13.63 -4.99
N LYS A 300 -24.20 -13.58 -4.40
CA LYS A 300 -25.22 -12.60 -4.82
C LYS A 300 -24.81 -11.17 -4.47
N GLU A 301 -24.00 -11.01 -3.42
CA GLU A 301 -23.49 -9.74 -2.91
C GLU A 301 -22.42 -9.13 -3.84
N ASP A 302 -21.88 -9.89 -4.80
CA ASP A 302 -21.04 -9.39 -5.89
C ASP A 302 -21.83 -8.63 -6.98
N LEU A 303 -23.16 -8.54 -6.87
CA LEU A 303 -23.99 -7.79 -7.81
C LEU A 303 -24.34 -6.39 -7.26
N PRO A 304 -24.19 -5.32 -8.06
CA PRO A 304 -23.75 -5.31 -9.46
C PRO A 304 -22.22 -5.25 -9.64
N MET A 305 -21.45 -5.15 -8.56
CA MET A 305 -19.99 -5.10 -8.56
C MET A 305 -19.45 -5.82 -7.33
N THR A 306 -18.32 -6.51 -7.47
CA THR A 306 -17.58 -7.07 -6.34
C THR A 306 -17.09 -5.96 -5.42
N HIS A 307 -17.18 -6.20 -4.12
CA HIS A 307 -16.80 -5.24 -3.10
C HIS A 307 -15.34 -5.42 -2.65
N THR A 308 -14.71 -4.35 -2.17
CA THR A 308 -13.33 -4.37 -1.66
C THR A 308 -13.14 -5.04 -0.29
N PRO A 309 -14.12 -5.07 0.64
CA PRO A 309 -13.94 -5.79 1.90
C PRO A 309 -13.69 -7.28 1.66
N GLY A 310 -12.60 -7.81 2.24
CA GLY A 310 -12.24 -9.23 2.14
C GLY A 310 -11.55 -9.66 0.84
N THR A 311 -11.37 -8.76 -0.14
CA THR A 311 -10.73 -9.06 -1.44
C THR A 311 -9.34 -8.42 -1.59
N VAL A 312 -8.85 -7.75 -0.54
CA VAL A 312 -7.57 -7.05 -0.53
C VAL A 312 -6.41 -8.04 -0.32
N GLN A 313 -5.36 -7.92 -1.15
CA GLN A 313 -4.14 -8.73 -1.10
C GLN A 313 -2.88 -7.88 -1.02
N SER A 314 -1.75 -8.52 -0.65
CA SER A 314 -0.68 -7.75 0.01
C SER A 314 0.61 -8.39 0.55
N PHE A 315 1.62 -7.51 0.69
CA PHE A 315 2.82 -7.71 1.50
C PHE A 315 3.40 -6.42 2.14
N VAL A 316 4.03 -6.52 3.31
CA VAL A 316 4.74 -5.42 3.99
C VAL A 316 6.25 -5.63 3.93
N LEU A 317 7.02 -4.56 3.75
CA LEU A 317 8.46 -4.49 4.02
C LEU A 317 8.68 -3.69 5.31
N LEU A 318 9.24 -4.32 6.34
CA LEU A 318 9.52 -3.66 7.62
C LEU A 318 11.00 -3.73 7.98
N PRO A 319 11.57 -2.66 8.56
CA PRO A 319 12.94 -2.73 9.06
C PRO A 319 13.05 -3.76 10.19
N PHE A 320 14.14 -4.52 10.19
CA PHE A 320 14.48 -5.52 11.19
C PHE A 320 15.96 -5.35 11.57
N ASN A 321 16.22 -4.84 12.78
CA ASN A 321 17.56 -4.41 13.23
C ASN A 321 18.28 -3.45 12.26
N TYR A 322 17.53 -2.76 11.40
CA TYR A 322 18.09 -1.87 10.39
C TYR A 322 18.43 -0.49 10.95
N PHE A 323 17.67 -0.03 11.94
CA PHE A 323 17.88 1.25 12.62
C PHE A 323 18.18 1.00 14.10
N ASP A 324 18.96 1.90 14.72
CA ASP A 324 19.35 1.83 16.13
C ASP A 324 18.16 1.90 17.12
N GLU A 325 17.05 2.46 16.66
CA GLU A 325 15.78 2.58 17.37
C GLU A 325 14.62 2.77 16.38
N ASN A 326 13.38 2.76 16.87
CA ASN A 326 12.21 3.02 16.03
C ASN A 326 12.30 4.42 15.36
N PRO A 327 12.35 4.51 14.01
CA PRO A 327 12.52 5.79 13.33
C PRO A 327 11.40 6.81 13.58
N ALA A 328 10.22 6.37 14.02
CA ALA A 328 9.11 7.25 14.34
C ALA A 328 9.32 8.01 15.67
N MET A 329 10.32 7.67 16.47
CA MET A 329 10.61 8.37 17.74
C MET A 329 11.00 9.83 17.53
N SER A 330 11.60 10.19 16.39
CA SER A 330 11.91 11.58 16.05
C SER A 330 10.70 12.39 15.58
N SER A 331 9.51 11.78 15.47
CA SER A 331 8.32 12.46 14.98
C SER A 331 7.72 13.39 16.04
N ARG A 332 7.45 14.64 15.64
CA ARG A 332 6.78 15.63 16.49
C ARG A 332 5.27 15.41 16.60
N ASN A 333 4.70 14.46 15.85
CA ASN A 333 3.26 14.16 15.89
C ASN A 333 2.84 13.26 17.06
N ALA A 334 3.77 12.85 17.93
CA ALA A 334 3.42 12.17 19.17
C ALA A 334 2.75 13.13 20.16
N ILE A 335 1.92 12.57 21.05
CA ILE A 335 1.32 13.27 22.17
C ILE A 335 1.72 12.50 23.43
N ARG A 336 2.26 13.22 24.42
CA ARG A 336 2.52 12.70 25.75
C ARG A 336 1.64 13.42 26.76
N ILE A 337 1.01 12.66 27.65
CA ILE A 337 0.15 13.16 28.72
C ILE A 337 0.69 12.61 30.04
N ASP A 338 1.16 13.51 30.89
CA ASP A 338 1.63 13.19 32.24
C ASP A 338 0.62 13.74 33.27
N PRO A 339 0.08 12.92 34.18
CA PRO A 339 -0.76 13.40 35.25
C PRO A 339 0.06 14.24 36.24
N ILE A 340 -0.56 15.29 36.77
CA ILE A 340 -0.02 16.10 37.85
C ILE A 340 -0.85 15.76 39.08
N ASP A 341 -0.28 14.89 39.92
CA ASP A 341 -0.93 14.38 41.12
C ASP A 341 -0.64 15.27 42.32
N VAL A 342 -1.68 15.54 43.11
CA VAL A 342 -1.55 16.22 44.40
C VAL A 342 -2.22 15.35 45.45
N LYS A 343 -1.45 14.83 46.40
CA LYS A 343 -1.93 13.96 47.50
C LYS A 343 -2.67 12.68 47.03
N GLY A 344 -2.24 12.08 45.93
CA GLY A 344 -2.81 10.82 45.43
C GLY A 344 -4.05 10.98 44.53
N GLU A 345 -4.52 12.21 44.30
CA GLU A 345 -5.58 12.53 43.36
C GLU A 345 -5.02 13.30 42.15
N THR A 346 -5.45 12.92 40.94
CA THR A 346 -5.06 13.59 39.68
C THR A 346 -5.78 14.94 39.60
N LYS A 347 -5.06 16.05 39.78
CA LYS A 347 -5.65 17.41 39.72
C LYS A 347 -5.67 18.01 38.32
N SER A 348 -4.66 17.71 37.51
CA SER A 348 -4.50 18.25 36.16
C SER A 348 -3.58 17.36 35.33
N VAL A 349 -3.45 17.62 34.03
CA VAL A 349 -2.55 16.90 33.14
C VAL A 349 -1.61 17.88 32.43
N LYS A 350 -0.35 17.48 32.25
CA LYS A 350 0.59 18.13 31.35
C LYS A 350 0.51 17.43 29.99
N VAL A 351 0.19 18.18 28.94
CA VAL A 351 0.15 17.67 27.56
C VAL A 351 1.32 18.22 26.76
N GLU A 352 2.19 17.33 26.29
CA GLU A 352 3.31 17.66 25.41
C GLU A 352 3.00 17.25 23.96
N ARG A 353 3.14 18.22 23.05
CA ARG A 353 2.87 18.08 21.59
C ARG A 353 4.11 18.32 20.73
N TYR A 354 5.29 18.28 21.33
CA TYR A 354 6.60 18.42 20.65
C TYR A 354 6.67 19.57 19.62
N GLY A 355 6.04 20.71 19.91
CA GLY A 355 6.02 21.90 19.06
C GLY A 355 4.99 21.93 17.93
N VAL A 356 4.15 20.90 17.78
CA VAL A 356 2.97 20.95 16.90
C VAL A 356 1.94 21.91 17.50
N ARG A 357 1.48 22.88 16.70
CA ARG A 357 0.53 23.90 17.14
C ARG A 357 -0.76 23.25 17.64
N LYS A 358 -1.31 23.80 18.72
CA LYS A 358 -2.68 23.51 19.12
C LYS A 358 -3.60 24.02 18.00
N ALA A 359 -4.58 23.24 17.59
CA ALA A 359 -5.54 23.70 16.60
C ALA A 359 -6.34 24.87 17.21
N ASN A 360 -6.09 26.09 16.75
CA ASN A 360 -6.78 27.29 17.25
C ASN A 360 -8.27 27.30 16.86
N ALA A 361 -8.63 26.50 15.86
CA ALA A 361 -9.97 26.03 15.56
C ALA A 361 -9.80 24.74 14.74
N CYS A 362 -10.45 23.64 15.13
CA CYS A 362 -10.66 22.52 14.20
C CYS A 362 -11.34 23.15 12.95
N SER A 363 -10.85 22.89 11.72
CA SER A 363 -11.45 23.41 10.49
C SER A 363 -12.85 22.82 10.33
N CYS A 364 -13.83 23.42 10.99
CA CYS A 364 -15.22 23.03 10.86
C CYS A 364 -15.60 23.24 9.40
N ILE A 365 -15.90 22.16 8.67
CA ILE A 365 -17.01 22.24 7.73
C ILE A 365 -18.20 22.62 8.62
N PRO A 366 -18.74 23.84 8.54
CA PRO A 366 -19.61 24.36 9.58
C PRO A 366 -20.81 23.43 9.75
N PRO A 367 -21.00 22.79 10.92
CA PRO A 367 -22.28 22.24 11.29
C PRO A 367 -23.17 23.44 11.63
N LYS A 368 -24.31 23.56 10.94
CA LYS A 368 -25.40 24.39 11.45
C LYS A 368 -25.76 23.85 12.84
N ASN A 369 -25.50 24.67 13.86
CA ASN A 369 -26.00 24.70 15.23
C ASN A 369 -26.37 23.35 15.85
N TYR A 370 -25.68 22.96 16.93
CA TYR A 370 -26.36 22.49 18.15
C TYR A 370 -25.53 22.89 19.38
N ASN A 371 -26.23 23.47 20.35
CA ASN A 371 -25.74 23.85 21.67
C ASN A 371 -25.45 22.60 22.52
N ASP A 372 -24.63 22.84 23.54
CA ASP A 372 -24.40 22.02 24.74
C ASP A 372 -23.46 20.83 24.59
N MET A 373 -22.15 21.12 24.65
CA MET A 373 -21.17 20.30 25.37
C MET A 373 -20.07 21.22 25.92
N VAL A 374 -19.77 21.10 27.22
CA VAL A 374 -18.66 21.80 27.87
C VAL A 374 -17.34 21.28 27.30
N ILE A 375 -16.68 22.14 26.53
CA ILE A 375 -15.36 21.90 25.94
C ILE A 375 -14.32 22.18 27.02
N MET A 376 -13.63 21.15 27.53
CA MET A 376 -12.30 21.38 28.12
C MET A 376 -11.35 21.84 27.01
N ASP A 377 -10.35 22.65 27.35
CA ASP A 377 -9.50 23.51 26.50
C ASP A 377 -8.92 22.95 25.17
N ASP A 378 -9.19 21.72 24.75
CA ASP A 378 -8.82 21.16 23.45
C ASP A 378 -9.99 20.39 22.80
N PRO A 379 -10.76 21.00 21.86
CA PRO A 379 -11.94 20.39 21.24
C PRO A 379 -11.61 19.19 20.33
N CYS A 380 -10.34 18.90 20.08
CA CYS A 380 -9.90 17.81 19.22
C CYS A 380 -9.29 16.62 20.05
N LEU A 381 -9.43 16.63 21.40
CA LEU A 381 -9.06 15.55 22.34
C LEU A 381 -10.27 15.16 23.20
N VAL A 382 -10.75 13.92 23.10
CA VAL A 382 -11.68 13.33 24.08
C VAL A 382 -10.90 12.33 24.93
N VAL A 383 -10.56 12.73 26.16
CA VAL A 383 -10.01 11.81 27.17
C VAL A 383 -11.05 11.67 28.26
N GLN A 384 -11.68 10.51 28.34
CA GLN A 384 -12.58 10.19 29.44
C GLN A 384 -11.72 9.73 30.62
N CYS A 385 -11.49 10.61 31.60
CA CYS A 385 -10.91 10.22 32.88
C CYS A 385 -12.03 9.61 33.73
N LEU A 386 -11.83 8.38 34.23
CA LEU A 386 -12.67 7.76 35.26
C LEU A 386 -12.17 8.14 36.65
#